data_AF-A0A099ZQH4-F1
#
_entry.id   AF-A0A099ZQH4-F1
#
_cell.length_a   1.000
_cell.length_b   1.000
_cell.length_c   1.000
_cell.angle_alpha   90.00
_cell.angle_beta   90.00
_cell.angle_gamma   90.00
#
_symmetry.space_group_name_H-M   'P 1'
#
loop_
_entity.id
_entity.type
_entity.pdbx_description
1 polymer ?
#
loop_
_entity_poly.entity_id
_entity_poly.type
_entity_poly.pdbx_seq_one_letter_code
_entity_poly.pdbx_strand_id
1 'polypeptide(L)'
;MRKDGLQTLPKRQEEENSMEADDGSDFKIPVLPYGRHLVIDIQTTWGDRHYVGLNGIEVFSSKGEPVQISKITAEPPDINILPAYGKDPRVITNLIDGVNRTQDDMHLWLAPFTPGKRHFIFIDFVNPCQVAMIRIWNYNKSRIHSLRGVKDIIMGLDEQCIFKGEIAKASGTLSGAPEHFGDTILFTTDDDILEAIYCYDETYDGEMEGTCCLRYEEELKRPTTADGEGDERPFTQAGLRTEDQKASSLDALLYAVKYLCIFFYVGLQLNFTMTWGDSHYLGLTGLEVIGRDGQALKITTEQISASPQDLNDLPEYVGDSRTLEKLIDGTNITAEDDHMWLIPFSFGEDHLFTIHFDKIESIAGLRFWNYNKSPEDTYRGVSKRKGASKNIQHISPPEGFLIRKGPGNCHFDFAQEILFVDYLQPQLIMRAHRRTGSKRTERAIVFQFQLLTSWGDPYYIGLNGLELFNEHGDQILLTENSI
;
A
#
# COMPACT_ATOMS: atom_id res chain seq x y z
N MET A 1 -82.05 12.78 1.48
CA MET A 1 -80.87 12.47 2.31
C MET A 1 -80.39 11.09 1.88
N ARG A 2 -79.53 10.96 0.87
CA ARG A 2 -78.05 11.10 0.83
C ARG A 2 -77.27 10.10 1.71
N LYS A 3 -76.31 9.47 1.02
CA LYS A 3 -75.18 8.62 1.42
C LYS A 3 -75.48 7.17 1.74
N ASP A 4 -74.66 6.18 1.37
CA ASP A 4 -73.71 5.92 0.28
C ASP A 4 -73.08 4.57 0.65
N GLY A 5 -72.73 3.75 -0.35
CA GLY A 5 -72.30 2.36 -0.16
C GLY A 5 -71.02 2.19 0.64
N LEU A 6 -70.97 1.13 1.45
CA LEU A 6 -69.77 0.63 2.10
C LEU A 6 -69.22 -0.54 1.26
N GLN A 7 -68.31 -0.22 0.34
CA GLN A 7 -67.43 -1.20 -0.28
C GLN A 7 -66.45 -1.71 0.77
N THR A 8 -66.46 -3.03 0.96
CA THR A 8 -65.44 -3.77 1.71
C THR A 8 -64.09 -3.66 1.01
N LEU A 9 -63.19 -2.87 1.59
CA LEU A 9 -61.76 -2.85 1.26
C LEU A 9 -61.11 -4.14 1.78
N PRO A 10 -60.31 -4.86 0.97
CA PRO A 10 -59.59 -6.02 1.44
C PRO A 10 -58.42 -5.61 2.34
N LYS A 11 -58.19 -6.40 3.40
CA LYS A 11 -57.01 -6.33 4.26
C LYS A 11 -55.75 -6.36 3.38
N ARG A 12 -54.96 -5.29 3.40
CA ARG A 12 -53.56 -5.35 2.95
C ARG A 12 -52.83 -6.29 3.89
N GLN A 13 -52.42 -7.44 3.38
CA GLN A 13 -51.35 -8.23 3.98
C GLN A 13 -50.11 -7.35 3.99
N GLU A 14 -49.56 -7.11 5.18
CA GLU A 14 -48.18 -6.68 5.33
C GLU A 14 -47.32 -7.86 4.87
N GLU A 15 -46.92 -7.83 3.60
CA GLU A 15 -45.80 -8.64 3.14
C GLU A 15 -44.54 -7.97 3.69
N GLU A 16 -44.11 -8.46 4.85
CA GLU A 16 -42.71 -8.45 5.25
C GLU A 16 -41.91 -9.18 4.17
N ASN A 17 -41.49 -8.45 3.13
CA ASN A 17 -40.48 -8.92 2.22
C ASN A 17 -39.11 -8.62 2.87
N SER A 18 -38.71 -9.53 3.76
CA SER A 18 -37.32 -9.79 4.08
C SER A 18 -36.63 -10.29 2.82
N MET A 19 -36.27 -9.37 1.92
CA MET A 19 -35.35 -9.65 0.84
C MET A 19 -33.93 -9.57 1.41
N GLU A 20 -33.51 -10.61 2.12
CA GLU A 20 -32.12 -11.05 2.00
C GLU A 20 -31.98 -11.60 0.57
N ALA A 21 -31.82 -10.69 -0.38
CA ALA A 21 -31.23 -11.04 -1.65
C ALA A 21 -29.74 -11.11 -1.41
N ASP A 22 -29.27 -12.31 -1.08
CA ASP A 22 -27.97 -12.78 -1.55
C ASP A 22 -28.01 -12.70 -3.08
N ASP A 23 -27.76 -11.50 -3.61
CA ASP A 23 -27.57 -11.30 -5.02
C ASP A 23 -26.15 -11.79 -5.31
N GLY A 24 -26.06 -13.07 -5.67
CA GLY A 24 -24.89 -13.67 -6.34
C GLY A 24 -24.62 -13.04 -7.71
N SER A 25 -24.80 -11.72 -7.84
CA SER A 25 -24.31 -10.94 -8.94
C SER A 25 -22.81 -10.71 -8.75
N ASP A 26 -22.08 -11.02 -9.81
CA ASP A 26 -20.66 -10.74 -9.97
C ASP A 26 -20.48 -9.21 -10.07
N PHE A 27 -20.65 -8.49 -8.95
CA PHE A 27 -20.51 -7.05 -8.89
C PHE A 27 -19.07 -6.67 -9.22
N LYS A 28 -18.88 -5.91 -10.30
CA LYS A 28 -17.56 -5.42 -10.73
C LYS A 28 -17.48 -3.92 -10.56
N ILE A 29 -16.41 -3.48 -9.92
CA ILE A 29 -16.08 -2.06 -9.78
C ILE A 29 -15.87 -1.49 -11.20
N PRO A 30 -16.61 -0.45 -11.62
CA PRO A 30 -16.48 0.14 -12.94
C PRO A 30 -15.18 0.95 -13.06
N VAL A 31 -14.62 1.01 -14.26
CA VAL A 31 -13.47 1.87 -14.57
C VAL A 31 -13.96 3.27 -14.93
N LEU A 32 -13.41 4.29 -14.25
CA LEU A 32 -13.69 5.72 -14.44
C LEU A 32 -15.19 6.05 -14.55
N PRO A 33 -16.02 5.71 -13.55
CA PRO A 33 -17.45 6.01 -13.60
C PRO A 33 -17.68 7.52 -13.71
N TYR A 34 -18.65 7.90 -14.56
CA TYR A 34 -18.99 9.29 -14.82
C TYR A 34 -20.30 9.65 -14.17
N GLY A 35 -20.34 10.77 -13.44
CA GLY A 35 -21.58 11.28 -12.87
C GLY A 35 -21.38 12.50 -12.01
N ARG A 36 -22.45 12.89 -11.28
CA ARG A 36 -22.49 14.12 -10.48
C ARG A 36 -22.91 13.91 -9.03
N HIS A 37 -23.82 12.97 -8.79
CA HIS A 37 -24.48 12.75 -7.51
C HIS A 37 -23.96 11.45 -6.90
N LEU A 38 -23.08 11.58 -5.91
CA LEU A 38 -22.53 10.46 -5.17
C LEU A 38 -23.38 10.20 -3.91
N VAL A 39 -23.82 8.96 -3.75
CA VAL A 39 -24.57 8.49 -2.59
C VAL A 39 -23.77 7.39 -1.93
N ILE A 40 -23.51 7.51 -0.63
CA ILE A 40 -22.86 6.48 0.19
C ILE A 40 -23.90 5.96 1.17
N ASP A 41 -24.29 4.69 1.01
CA ASP A 41 -25.18 3.96 1.91
C ASP A 41 -24.34 3.17 2.92
N ILE A 42 -24.44 3.55 4.19
CA ILE A 42 -23.74 2.92 5.30
C ILE A 42 -24.60 1.79 5.86
N GLN A 43 -24.12 0.55 5.70
CA GLN A 43 -24.82 -0.66 6.14
C GLN A 43 -24.51 -0.99 7.60
N THR A 44 -23.23 -0.91 7.99
CA THR A 44 -22.76 -1.36 9.31
C THR A 44 -21.65 -0.48 9.87
N THR A 45 -21.37 -0.64 11.16
CA THR A 45 -20.25 -0.02 11.88
C THR A 45 -19.30 -1.09 12.41
N TRP A 46 -18.12 -0.68 12.87
CA TRP A 46 -17.13 -1.58 13.47
C TRP A 46 -17.48 -2.10 14.88
N GLY A 47 -18.63 -1.70 15.44
CA GLY A 47 -19.13 -2.27 16.69
C GLY A 47 -19.96 -1.34 17.57
N ASP A 48 -20.03 -0.03 17.29
CA ASP A 48 -20.91 0.88 18.02
C ASP A 48 -22.36 0.75 17.52
N ARG A 49 -23.27 0.48 18.46
CA ARG A 49 -24.70 0.22 18.18
C ARG A 49 -25.54 1.48 18.05
N HIS A 50 -25.03 2.64 18.46
CA HIS A 50 -25.80 3.86 18.59
C HIS A 50 -25.27 5.00 17.75
N TYR A 51 -24.01 4.93 17.31
CA TYR A 51 -23.37 6.01 16.58
C TYR A 51 -22.51 5.49 15.42
N VAL A 52 -22.47 6.30 14.37
CA VAL A 52 -21.58 6.12 13.23
C VAL A 52 -20.88 7.43 12.93
N GLY A 53 -19.62 7.38 12.51
CA GLY A 53 -18.87 8.56 12.13
C GLY A 53 -17.81 8.28 11.09
N LEU A 54 -17.26 9.36 10.57
CA LEU A 54 -16.13 9.40 9.65
C LEU A 54 -15.30 10.66 9.96
N ASN A 55 -14.04 10.63 9.55
CA ASN A 55 -13.17 11.80 9.57
C ASN A 55 -13.29 12.62 8.28
N GLY A 56 -13.44 11.97 7.12
CA GLY A 56 -13.31 12.65 5.84
C GLY A 56 -13.63 11.80 4.64
N ILE A 57 -13.94 12.46 3.52
CA ILE A 57 -14.18 11.85 2.22
C ILE A 57 -13.48 12.71 1.18
N GLU A 58 -12.59 12.12 0.40
CA GLU A 58 -11.91 12.78 -0.71
C GLU A 58 -12.30 12.09 -2.03
N VAL A 59 -12.52 12.88 -3.06
CA VAL A 59 -12.88 12.39 -4.40
C VAL A 59 -11.95 13.04 -5.41
N PHE A 60 -11.31 12.25 -6.26
CA PHE A 60 -10.39 12.72 -7.29
C PHE A 60 -10.90 12.34 -8.67
N SER A 61 -10.73 13.27 -9.61
CA SER A 61 -11.17 13.10 -10.99
C SER A 61 -10.16 12.33 -11.85
N SER A 62 -10.55 11.95 -13.06
CA SER A 62 -9.63 11.37 -14.07
C SER A 62 -8.49 12.29 -14.50
N LYS A 63 -8.49 13.56 -14.10
CA LYS A 63 -7.37 14.49 -14.31
C LYS A 63 -6.40 14.54 -13.13
N GLY A 64 -6.65 13.77 -12.07
CA GLY A 64 -5.92 13.85 -10.82
C GLY A 64 -6.36 14.96 -9.87
N GLU A 65 -7.17 15.91 -10.32
CA GLU A 65 -7.62 17.04 -9.50
C GLU A 65 -8.71 16.60 -8.48
N PRO A 66 -8.69 17.12 -7.24
CA PRO A 66 -9.79 16.96 -6.28
C PRO A 66 -11.10 17.50 -6.85
N VAL A 67 -12.18 16.72 -6.72
CA VAL A 67 -13.50 17.08 -7.23
C VAL A 67 -14.11 18.15 -6.33
N GLN A 68 -14.50 19.27 -6.92
CA GLN A 68 -15.19 20.34 -6.20
C GLN A 68 -16.60 19.92 -5.81
N ILE A 69 -16.87 19.94 -4.51
CA ILE A 69 -18.16 19.58 -3.92
C ILE A 69 -19.02 20.84 -3.78
N SER A 70 -20.22 20.80 -4.37
CA SER A 70 -21.19 21.89 -4.29
C SER A 70 -22.07 21.80 -3.04
N LYS A 71 -22.39 20.59 -2.59
CA LYS A 71 -23.23 20.33 -1.44
C LYS A 71 -22.94 18.95 -0.86
N ILE A 72 -22.96 18.85 0.46
CA ILE A 72 -22.94 17.59 1.20
C ILE A 72 -24.06 17.58 2.24
N THR A 73 -24.77 16.45 2.36
CA THR A 73 -25.81 16.22 3.36
C THR A 73 -25.81 14.77 3.81
N ALA A 74 -26.36 14.49 4.99
CA ALA A 74 -26.52 13.12 5.46
C ALA A 74 -27.91 12.88 6.07
N GLU A 75 -28.31 11.62 6.09
CA GLU A 75 -29.51 11.14 6.73
C GLU A 75 -29.18 9.92 7.62
N PRO A 76 -29.18 10.07 8.95
CA PRO A 76 -29.37 11.31 9.73
C PRO A 76 -28.20 12.31 9.56
N PRO A 77 -28.44 13.62 9.72
CA PRO A 77 -27.46 14.66 9.39
C PRO A 77 -26.23 14.62 10.28
N ASP A 78 -26.43 14.64 11.60
CA ASP A 78 -25.38 14.54 12.62
C ASP A 78 -26.02 14.33 14.00
N ILE A 79 -25.19 14.24 15.04
CA ILE A 79 -25.60 13.96 16.42
C ILE A 79 -26.54 15.04 17.00
N ASN A 80 -26.57 16.26 16.45
CA ASN A 80 -27.42 17.34 16.94
C ASN A 80 -28.92 17.12 16.67
N ILE A 81 -29.29 16.09 15.90
CA ILE A 81 -30.69 15.67 15.79
C ILE A 81 -31.24 15.11 17.11
N LEU A 82 -30.37 14.65 18.00
CA LEU A 82 -30.77 14.11 19.30
C LEU A 82 -31.01 15.25 20.31
N PRO A 83 -32.08 15.20 21.14
CA PRO A 83 -32.44 16.29 22.06
C PRO A 83 -31.37 16.67 23.10
N ALA A 84 -30.45 15.76 23.41
CA ALA A 84 -29.36 16.00 24.34
C ALA A 84 -28.20 16.82 23.73
N TYR A 85 -28.24 17.02 22.41
CA TYR A 85 -27.23 17.71 21.62
C TYR A 85 -27.89 18.86 20.85
N GLY A 86 -27.10 19.76 20.28
CA GLY A 86 -27.66 20.94 19.61
C GLY A 86 -26.62 21.99 19.19
N LYS A 87 -25.40 21.87 19.70
CA LYS A 87 -24.22 22.66 19.29
C LYS A 87 -22.94 21.82 19.28
N ASP A 88 -23.08 20.51 19.09
CA ASP A 88 -21.96 19.61 18.95
C ASP A 88 -21.23 19.91 17.63
N PRO A 89 -19.90 20.03 17.63
CA PRO A 89 -19.15 20.45 16.45
C PRO A 89 -19.06 19.38 15.37
N ARG A 90 -19.49 18.14 15.64
CA ARG A 90 -19.32 17.01 14.73
C ARG A 90 -20.37 16.95 13.62
N VAL A 91 -20.29 17.89 12.69
CA VAL A 91 -21.28 18.15 11.64
C VAL A 91 -20.85 17.59 10.28
N ILE A 92 -21.81 17.42 9.37
CA ILE A 92 -21.57 16.77 8.06
C ILE A 92 -20.55 17.49 7.17
N THR A 93 -20.42 18.80 7.30
CA THR A 93 -19.47 19.60 6.50
C THR A 93 -18.01 19.29 6.80
N ASN A 94 -17.72 18.68 7.97
CA ASN A 94 -16.36 18.31 8.36
C ASN A 94 -15.80 17.21 7.46
N LEU A 95 -16.64 16.41 6.80
CA LEU A 95 -16.17 15.35 5.90
C LEU A 95 -15.41 15.87 4.67
N ILE A 96 -15.48 17.17 4.39
CA ILE A 96 -14.91 17.77 3.18
C ILE A 96 -14.05 19.00 3.53
N ASP A 97 -13.64 19.15 4.79
CA ASP A 97 -12.85 20.30 5.26
C ASP A 97 -11.34 20.15 5.04
N GLY A 98 -10.89 18.94 4.64
CA GLY A 98 -9.50 18.60 4.35
C GLY A 98 -8.68 18.19 5.59
N VAL A 99 -9.24 18.25 6.80
CA VAL A 99 -8.53 17.93 8.05
C VAL A 99 -8.79 16.46 8.43
N ASN A 100 -8.30 15.55 7.60
CA ASN A 100 -8.68 14.14 7.69
C ASN A 100 -7.91 13.35 8.77
N ARG A 101 -6.61 13.61 8.95
CA ARG A 101 -5.74 12.95 9.94
C ARG A 101 -5.84 13.61 11.33
N THR A 102 -6.99 13.45 11.97
CA THR A 102 -7.29 14.16 13.23
C THR A 102 -8.03 13.28 14.25
N GLN A 103 -7.98 13.72 15.51
CA GLN A 103 -8.80 13.21 16.62
C GLN A 103 -9.68 14.31 17.22
N ASP A 104 -9.58 15.53 16.68
CA ASP A 104 -10.32 16.69 17.16
C ASP A 104 -11.77 16.64 16.68
N ASP A 105 -12.71 16.65 17.63
CA ASP A 105 -14.15 16.66 17.36
C ASP A 105 -14.60 17.81 16.45
N MET A 106 -13.82 18.89 16.34
CA MET A 106 -14.09 20.00 15.42
C MET A 106 -14.03 19.62 13.94
N HIS A 107 -13.36 18.51 13.63
CA HIS A 107 -13.08 18.03 12.27
C HIS A 107 -13.63 16.62 12.03
N LEU A 108 -14.51 16.12 12.91
CA LEU A 108 -15.13 14.80 12.76
C LEU A 108 -16.60 14.93 12.38
N TRP A 109 -17.16 13.94 11.73
CA TRP A 109 -18.61 13.78 11.63
C TRP A 109 -19.08 12.64 12.52
N LEU A 110 -20.21 12.84 13.19
CA LEU A 110 -20.86 11.80 13.98
C LEU A 110 -22.38 11.91 13.87
N ALA A 111 -23.05 10.81 13.59
CA ALA A 111 -24.48 10.72 13.47
C ALA A 111 -25.04 9.55 14.31
N PRO A 112 -26.30 9.60 14.74
CA PRO A 112 -26.93 8.45 15.39
C PRO A 112 -27.06 7.30 14.38
N PHE A 113 -26.77 6.09 14.85
CA PHE A 113 -26.86 4.86 14.07
C PHE A 113 -27.95 3.97 14.65
N THR A 114 -28.77 3.39 13.78
CA THR A 114 -29.77 2.38 14.13
C THR A 114 -29.58 1.13 13.27
N PRO A 115 -29.08 0.01 13.84
CA PRO A 115 -28.88 -1.22 13.08
C PRO A 115 -30.10 -1.64 12.27
N GLY A 116 -29.88 -2.02 11.00
CA GLY A 116 -30.95 -2.42 10.08
C GLY A 116 -31.72 -1.27 9.43
N LYS A 117 -31.42 -0.01 9.76
CA LYS A 117 -31.89 1.16 9.00
C LYS A 117 -30.81 1.65 8.03
N ARG A 118 -31.24 2.28 6.95
CA ARG A 118 -30.31 2.91 5.99
C ARG A 118 -29.82 4.25 6.52
N HIS A 119 -28.53 4.52 6.32
CA HIS A 119 -27.89 5.77 6.69
C HIS A 119 -27.11 6.26 5.47
N PHE A 120 -27.40 7.47 5.02
CA PHE A 120 -26.89 7.96 3.75
C PHE A 120 -26.04 9.19 3.92
N ILE A 121 -25.01 9.31 3.09
CA ILE A 121 -24.29 10.55 2.80
C ILE A 121 -24.51 10.85 1.32
N PHE A 122 -24.93 12.09 1.02
CA PHE A 122 -25.17 12.59 -0.32
C PHE A 122 -24.17 13.70 -0.62
N ILE A 123 -23.44 13.57 -1.73
CA ILE A 123 -22.42 14.52 -2.19
C ILE A 123 -22.75 14.93 -3.63
N ASP A 124 -22.98 16.22 -3.84
CA ASP A 124 -23.23 16.79 -5.16
C ASP A 124 -21.98 17.48 -5.70
N PHE A 125 -21.44 17.01 -6.82
CA PHE A 125 -20.33 17.68 -7.49
C PHE A 125 -20.78 18.96 -8.19
N VAL A 126 -19.88 19.95 -8.27
CA VAL A 126 -20.13 21.20 -9.02
C VAL A 126 -20.39 20.87 -10.49
N ASN A 127 -19.52 20.04 -11.09
CA ASN A 127 -19.63 19.58 -12.47
C ASN A 127 -19.61 18.04 -12.51
N PRO A 128 -20.36 17.41 -13.43
CA PRO A 128 -20.23 15.98 -13.65
C PRO A 128 -18.82 15.64 -14.16
N CYS A 129 -18.21 14.61 -13.60
CA CYS A 129 -16.84 14.22 -13.93
C CYS A 129 -16.66 12.70 -13.89
N GLN A 130 -15.54 12.23 -14.45
CA GLN A 130 -15.10 10.85 -14.25
C GLN A 130 -14.37 10.77 -12.91
N VAL A 131 -14.81 9.87 -12.05
CA VAL A 131 -14.17 9.62 -10.74
C VAL A 131 -13.06 8.60 -10.93
N ALA A 132 -11.85 8.94 -10.51
CA ALA A 132 -10.69 8.05 -10.58
C ALA A 132 -10.33 7.42 -9.22
N MET A 133 -10.58 8.14 -8.12
CA MET A 133 -10.30 7.65 -6.78
C MET A 133 -11.29 8.26 -5.78
N ILE A 134 -11.75 7.46 -4.83
CA ILE A 134 -12.45 7.93 -3.63
C ILE A 134 -11.67 7.44 -2.41
N ARG A 135 -11.32 8.34 -1.50
CA ARG A 135 -10.70 7.99 -0.22
C ARG A 135 -11.69 8.23 0.92
N ILE A 136 -11.86 7.23 1.77
CA ILE A 136 -12.70 7.29 2.96
C ILE A 136 -11.80 7.29 4.19
N TRP A 137 -11.82 8.39 4.94
CA TRP A 137 -11.15 8.51 6.22
C TRP A 137 -12.15 8.16 7.33
N ASN A 138 -11.92 7.02 7.97
CA ASN A 138 -12.79 6.43 8.97
C ASN A 138 -12.63 7.10 10.35
N TYR A 139 -13.60 6.87 11.25
CA TYR A 139 -13.71 7.60 12.52
C TYR A 139 -12.54 7.35 13.48
N ASN A 140 -11.69 8.35 13.68
CA ASN A 140 -10.39 8.20 14.35
C ASN A 140 -10.29 8.89 15.72
N LYS A 141 -11.40 9.28 16.35
CA LYS A 141 -11.40 10.00 17.64
C LYS A 141 -10.48 9.42 18.72
N SER A 142 -10.42 8.09 18.84
CA SER A 142 -9.53 7.36 19.75
C SER A 142 -9.65 5.86 19.52
N ARG A 143 -8.69 5.06 20.01
CA ARG A 143 -8.69 3.58 19.91
C ARG A 143 -10.00 2.90 20.35
N ILE A 144 -10.65 3.43 21.38
CA ILE A 144 -11.92 2.87 21.89
C ILE A 144 -13.14 3.35 21.09
N HIS A 145 -13.04 4.52 20.46
CA HIS A 145 -14.15 5.13 19.72
C HIS A 145 -14.13 4.80 18.24
N SER A 146 -13.05 4.24 17.70
CA SER A 146 -12.98 3.80 16.30
C SER A 146 -13.95 2.68 15.95
N LEU A 147 -14.59 2.06 16.95
CA LEU A 147 -15.75 1.17 16.77
C LEU A 147 -16.99 1.89 16.20
N ARG A 148 -17.04 3.23 16.28
CA ARG A 148 -18.05 4.08 15.61
C ARG A 148 -17.76 4.28 14.13
N GLY A 149 -16.61 3.81 13.66
CA GLY A 149 -16.27 3.87 12.25
C GLY A 149 -17.24 3.08 11.40
N VAL A 150 -17.39 3.52 10.16
CA VAL A 150 -18.13 2.84 9.12
C VAL A 150 -17.41 1.54 8.75
N LYS A 151 -18.16 0.45 8.56
CA LYS A 151 -17.62 -0.85 8.15
C LYS A 151 -18.08 -1.21 6.74
N ASP A 152 -19.30 -1.66 6.55
CA ASP A 152 -19.79 -2.06 5.22
C ASP A 152 -20.53 -0.90 4.54
N ILE A 153 -20.17 -0.56 3.30
CA ILE A 153 -20.82 0.49 2.51
C ILE A 153 -21.15 0.09 1.08
N ILE A 154 -22.11 0.81 0.51
CA ILE A 154 -22.42 0.79 -0.92
C ILE A 154 -22.35 2.23 -1.43
N MET A 155 -21.60 2.46 -2.51
CA MET A 155 -21.55 3.75 -3.18
C MET A 155 -22.28 3.70 -4.51
N GLY A 156 -23.18 4.65 -4.73
CA GLY A 156 -23.84 4.89 -6.01
C GLY A 156 -23.44 6.23 -6.60
N LEU A 157 -23.18 6.29 -7.91
CA LEU A 157 -22.97 7.53 -8.66
C LEU A 157 -24.05 7.64 -9.73
N ASP A 158 -24.88 8.68 -9.67
CA ASP A 158 -26.06 8.88 -10.53
C ASP A 158 -26.91 7.59 -10.67
N GLU A 159 -27.26 6.98 -9.52
CA GLU A 159 -28.01 5.72 -9.38
C GLU A 159 -27.26 4.43 -9.80
N GLN A 160 -26.04 4.53 -10.34
CA GLN A 160 -25.22 3.35 -10.66
C GLN A 160 -24.35 2.95 -9.47
N CYS A 161 -24.45 1.70 -9.01
CA CYS A 161 -23.55 1.17 -7.98
C CYS A 161 -22.11 1.14 -8.52
N ILE A 162 -21.20 1.86 -7.87
CA ILE A 162 -19.78 1.94 -8.22
C ILE A 162 -18.88 1.20 -7.23
N PHE A 163 -19.31 1.04 -5.97
CA PHE A 163 -18.54 0.29 -4.98
C PHE A 163 -19.46 -0.41 -3.98
N LYS A 164 -19.08 -1.61 -3.55
CA LYS A 164 -19.71 -2.38 -2.49
C LYS A 164 -18.61 -3.15 -1.77
N GLY A 165 -18.37 -2.85 -0.50
CA GLY A 165 -17.26 -3.45 0.24
C GLY A 165 -17.17 -2.99 1.69
N GLU A 166 -16.22 -3.61 2.40
CA GLU A 166 -15.82 -3.25 3.75
C GLU A 166 -14.79 -2.10 3.71
N ILE A 167 -14.85 -1.20 4.70
CA ILE A 167 -13.92 -0.09 4.91
C ILE A 167 -13.11 -0.34 6.17
N ALA A 168 -11.78 -0.29 6.03
CA ALA A 168 -10.83 -0.50 7.11
C ALA A 168 -11.13 0.41 8.32
N LYS A 169 -11.05 -0.20 9.51
CA LYS A 169 -11.22 0.51 10.78
C LYS A 169 -10.06 1.47 11.00
N ALA A 170 -10.35 2.69 11.44
CA ALA A 170 -9.29 3.59 11.90
C ALA A 170 -8.59 3.06 13.18
N SER A 171 -7.28 3.21 13.23
CA SER A 171 -6.42 2.79 14.35
C SER A 171 -6.77 3.46 15.67
N GLY A 172 -7.29 4.68 15.63
CA GLY A 172 -7.53 5.51 16.81
C GLY A 172 -6.28 6.20 17.34
N THR A 173 -5.22 6.31 16.52
CA THR A 173 -3.98 7.07 16.78
C THR A 173 -3.76 8.12 15.70
N LEU A 174 -2.90 9.12 15.93
CA LEU A 174 -2.51 10.11 14.90
C LEU A 174 -1.32 9.66 14.04
N SER A 175 -0.57 8.67 14.51
CA SER A 175 0.58 8.10 13.82
C SER A 175 0.17 6.83 13.06
N GLY A 176 0.70 6.66 11.84
CA GLY A 176 0.44 5.50 10.99
C GLY A 176 0.43 5.88 9.52
N ALA A 177 0.52 4.86 8.65
CA ALA A 177 0.31 5.04 7.21
C ALA A 177 -1.17 5.39 6.93
N PRO A 178 -1.50 6.03 5.79
CA PRO A 178 -2.89 6.40 5.44
C PRO A 178 -3.90 5.24 5.56
N GLU A 179 -3.46 4.02 5.23
CA GLU A 179 -4.22 2.76 5.36
C GLU A 179 -4.66 2.42 6.80
N HIS A 180 -4.05 3.03 7.82
CA HIS A 180 -4.48 2.88 9.21
C HIS A 180 -5.68 3.76 9.58
N PHE A 181 -6.14 4.60 8.66
CA PHE A 181 -7.21 5.57 8.93
C PHE A 181 -8.44 5.33 8.07
N GLY A 182 -8.43 4.34 7.17
CA GLY A 182 -9.52 4.03 6.25
C GLY A 182 -8.99 3.50 4.92
N ASP A 183 -9.77 3.62 3.86
CA ASP A 183 -9.45 3.00 2.56
C ASP A 183 -9.40 4.00 1.40
N THR A 184 -8.55 3.67 0.42
CA THR A 184 -8.47 4.33 -0.87
C THR A 184 -9.02 3.39 -1.94
N ILE A 185 -10.12 3.79 -2.58
CA ILE A 185 -10.83 3.02 -3.60
C ILE A 185 -10.48 3.59 -4.96
N LEU A 186 -9.83 2.78 -5.81
CA LEU A 186 -9.39 3.16 -7.14
C LEU A 186 -10.39 2.68 -8.21
N PHE A 187 -10.72 3.58 -9.13
CA PHE A 187 -11.54 3.31 -10.32
C PHE A 187 -10.70 3.36 -11.60
N THR A 188 -9.37 3.35 -11.48
CA THR A 188 -8.43 3.37 -12.60
C THR A 188 -7.18 2.56 -12.27
N THR A 189 -6.56 2.03 -13.32
CA THR A 189 -5.21 1.43 -13.29
C THR A 189 -4.28 2.15 -14.28
N ASP A 190 -4.69 3.33 -14.76
CA ASP A 190 -3.93 4.16 -15.69
C ASP A 190 -2.87 4.94 -14.91
N ASP A 191 -1.59 4.66 -15.21
CA ASP A 191 -0.44 5.26 -14.53
C ASP A 191 -0.43 6.79 -14.63
N ASP A 192 -0.86 7.37 -15.77
CA ASP A 192 -0.88 8.82 -15.97
C ASP A 192 -1.88 9.49 -15.02
N ILE A 193 -3.02 8.83 -14.76
CA ILE A 193 -4.05 9.33 -13.84
C ILE A 193 -3.58 9.18 -12.40
N LEU A 194 -2.95 8.05 -12.05
CA LEU A 194 -2.43 7.82 -10.71
C LEU A 194 -1.31 8.80 -10.35
N GLU A 195 -0.42 9.10 -11.30
CA GLU A 195 0.62 10.12 -11.12
C GLU A 195 0.02 11.52 -10.99
N ALA A 196 -1.00 11.85 -11.78
CA ALA A 196 -1.70 13.11 -11.64
C ALA A 196 -2.37 13.25 -10.27
N ILE A 197 -3.04 12.19 -9.76
CA ILE A 197 -3.61 12.18 -8.40
C ILE A 197 -2.52 12.43 -7.37
N TYR A 198 -1.38 11.74 -7.48
CA TYR A 198 -0.25 11.92 -6.57
C TYR A 198 0.23 13.38 -6.52
N CYS A 199 0.30 14.07 -7.66
CA CYS A 199 0.71 15.48 -7.71
C CYS A 199 -0.25 16.45 -7.00
N TYR A 200 -1.53 16.10 -6.87
CA TYR A 200 -2.55 16.93 -6.25
C TYR A 200 -2.94 16.47 -4.82
N ASP A 201 -2.39 15.37 -4.34
CA ASP A 201 -2.71 14.81 -3.02
C ASP A 201 -1.86 15.47 -1.92
N GLU A 202 -2.40 16.55 -1.34
CA GLU A 202 -1.77 17.30 -0.25
C GLU A 202 -1.54 16.45 1.03
N THR A 203 -2.21 15.29 1.16
CA THR A 203 -2.04 14.36 2.27
C THR A 203 -0.60 13.83 2.38
N TYR A 204 0.12 13.77 1.25
CA TYR A 204 1.51 13.30 1.20
C TYR A 204 2.54 14.40 1.52
N ASP A 205 2.19 15.68 1.43
CA ASP A 205 3.12 16.80 1.70
C ASP A 205 3.19 17.17 3.20
N GLY A 206 2.27 16.68 4.03
CA GLY A 206 2.11 17.10 5.44
C GLY A 206 2.99 16.40 6.49
N GLU A 207 3.83 15.43 6.12
CA GLU A 207 4.65 14.69 7.10
C GLU A 207 5.95 15.40 7.54
N MET A 208 6.16 16.65 7.12
CA MET A 208 7.39 17.39 7.38
C MET A 208 7.23 18.56 8.37
N GLU A 209 6.36 18.49 9.38
CA GLU A 209 6.41 19.45 10.52
C GLU A 209 5.57 18.98 11.71
N GLY A 210 6.18 18.39 12.75
CA GLY A 210 5.41 17.87 13.89
C GLY A 210 6.20 17.22 15.03
N THR A 211 7.17 17.94 15.58
CA THR A 211 7.66 17.89 16.99
C THR A 211 7.79 16.51 17.68
N CYS A 212 9.04 16.08 17.78
CA CYS A 212 9.57 15.10 18.74
C CYS A 212 9.00 15.28 20.17
N CYS A 213 8.30 14.26 20.68
CA CYS A 213 8.07 14.10 22.11
C CYS A 213 8.45 12.67 22.53
N LEU A 214 9.69 12.54 23.01
CA LEU A 214 10.14 11.40 23.79
C LEU A 214 9.27 11.27 25.04
N ARG A 215 8.36 10.30 25.05
CA ARG A 215 7.87 9.70 26.30
C ARG A 215 7.98 8.20 26.16
N TYR A 216 8.85 7.64 27.00
CA TYR A 216 8.89 6.23 27.36
C TYR A 216 7.47 5.72 27.58
N GLU A 217 7.02 4.74 26.79
CA GLU A 217 5.96 3.84 27.23
C GLU A 217 6.61 2.54 27.68
N GLU A 218 6.42 2.28 28.96
CA GLU A 218 6.82 1.10 29.71
C GLU A 218 6.35 -0.19 29.04
N GLU A 219 7.19 -1.23 29.16
CA GLU A 219 6.87 -2.63 28.91
C GLU A 219 5.52 -3.02 29.54
N LEU A 220 4.46 -3.11 28.73
CA LEU A 220 3.22 -3.75 29.14
C LEU A 220 3.40 -5.26 29.13
N LYS A 221 3.80 -5.81 30.28
CA LYS A 221 3.68 -7.24 30.57
C LYS A 221 2.21 -7.67 30.50
N ARG A 222 1.98 -8.70 29.69
CA ARG A 222 0.72 -9.44 29.54
C ARG A 222 0.06 -9.78 30.89
N PRO A 223 -1.26 -9.57 31.08
CA PRO A 223 -1.97 -10.17 32.19
C PRO A 223 -2.15 -11.67 31.96
N THR A 224 -1.90 -12.46 33.01
CA THR A 224 -2.10 -13.90 33.05
C THR A 224 -3.58 -14.23 33.19
N THR A 225 -4.11 -15.07 32.29
CA THR A 225 -5.27 -15.93 32.58
C THR A 225 -5.11 -17.29 31.89
N ALA A 226 -4.96 -18.30 32.76
CA ALA A 226 -5.26 -19.74 32.65
C ALA A 226 -6.62 -20.04 32.00
N ASP A 227 -6.99 -21.22 31.52
CA ASP A 227 -6.40 -22.53 31.23
C ASP A 227 -7.43 -23.21 30.30
N GLY A 228 -6.98 -24.06 29.37
CA GLY A 228 -7.84 -24.90 28.55
C GLY A 228 -7.00 -26.01 27.94
N GLU A 229 -7.03 -27.18 28.58
CA GLU A 229 -6.30 -28.40 28.22
C GLU A 229 -6.73 -28.99 26.85
N GLY A 230 -5.78 -29.64 26.18
CA GLY A 230 -5.97 -30.54 25.02
C GLY A 230 -6.05 -29.81 23.66
N ASP A 231 -5.38 -30.18 22.58
CA ASP A 231 -4.60 -31.37 22.22
C ASP A 231 -3.48 -30.97 21.23
N GLU A 232 -2.53 -31.89 21.07
CA GLU A 232 -1.26 -31.83 20.36
C GLU A 232 -1.26 -31.17 18.97
N ARG A 233 -0.28 -30.26 18.73
CA ARG A 233 0.11 -29.83 17.38
C ARG A 233 1.16 -30.80 16.83
N PRO A 234 1.01 -31.37 15.61
CA PRO A 234 2.10 -32.12 15.01
C PRO A 234 3.20 -31.17 14.51
N PHE A 235 4.44 -31.51 14.84
CA PHE A 235 5.63 -31.02 14.16
C PHE A 235 5.74 -31.70 12.79
N THR A 236 5.96 -30.92 11.73
CA THR A 236 6.49 -31.44 10.47
C THR A 236 7.65 -30.58 10.00
N GLN A 237 8.86 -31.13 10.17
CA GLN A 237 10.09 -30.68 9.51
C GLN A 237 9.97 -30.84 7.99
N ALA A 238 10.41 -29.84 7.23
CA ALA A 238 10.63 -29.96 5.80
C ALA A 238 11.96 -30.67 5.53
N GLY A 239 11.90 -31.83 4.87
CA GLY A 239 13.07 -32.56 4.41
C GLY A 239 13.69 -31.91 3.18
N LEU A 240 15.01 -31.69 3.24
CA LEU A 240 15.90 -31.42 2.11
C LEU A 240 15.72 -32.48 1.01
N ARG A 241 15.45 -32.04 -0.22
CA ARG A 241 15.80 -32.80 -1.41
C ARG A 241 16.41 -31.90 -2.48
N THR A 242 17.62 -32.29 -2.83
CA THR A 242 18.52 -31.77 -3.86
C THR A 242 17.99 -32.04 -5.27
N GLU A 243 18.42 -31.18 -6.17
CA GLU A 243 18.09 -30.96 -7.59
C GLU A 243 17.97 -32.19 -8.50
N ASP A 244 17.16 -32.07 -9.57
CA ASP A 244 17.70 -32.19 -10.93
C ASP A 244 16.78 -31.63 -12.03
N GLN A 245 17.43 -31.03 -13.03
CA GLN A 245 16.91 -30.11 -14.04
C GLN A 245 16.11 -30.78 -15.17
N LYS A 246 15.10 -30.06 -15.70
CA LYS A 246 14.76 -30.06 -17.14
C LYS A 246 14.10 -28.72 -17.51
N ALA A 247 14.94 -27.78 -17.93
CA ALA A 247 14.55 -26.46 -18.42
C ALA A 247 13.53 -26.55 -19.57
N SER A 248 12.44 -25.81 -19.44
CA SER A 248 11.39 -25.69 -20.46
C SER A 248 11.82 -24.68 -21.52
N SER A 249 11.45 -24.88 -22.78
CA SER A 249 11.87 -24.04 -23.91
C SER A 249 11.35 -22.59 -23.86
N LEU A 250 10.48 -22.25 -22.91
CA LEU A 250 10.05 -20.87 -22.63
C LEU A 250 11.13 -20.07 -21.88
N ASP A 251 11.89 -20.73 -21.00
CA ASP A 251 13.02 -20.12 -20.28
C ASP A 251 14.10 -19.67 -21.24
N ALA A 252 14.33 -20.41 -22.32
CA ALA A 252 15.36 -20.07 -23.31
C ALA A 252 15.07 -18.77 -24.07
N LEU A 253 13.80 -18.42 -24.31
CA LEU A 253 13.43 -17.19 -25.02
C LEU A 253 13.45 -15.96 -24.08
N LEU A 254 13.02 -16.13 -22.83
CA LEU A 254 13.14 -15.11 -21.78
C LEU A 254 14.60 -14.87 -21.38
N TYR A 255 15.41 -15.94 -21.33
CA TYR A 255 16.87 -15.85 -21.24
C TYR A 255 17.45 -15.09 -22.43
N ALA A 256 17.01 -15.38 -23.66
CA ALA A 256 17.48 -14.71 -24.87
C ALA A 256 17.19 -13.19 -24.87
N VAL A 257 16.07 -12.75 -24.28
CA VAL A 257 15.75 -11.32 -24.12
C VAL A 257 16.56 -10.68 -22.96
N LYS A 258 16.79 -11.41 -21.85
CA LYS A 258 17.75 -10.99 -20.79
C LYS A 258 19.16 -10.75 -21.33
N TYR A 259 19.60 -11.48 -22.36
CA TYR A 259 20.91 -11.30 -22.99
C TYR A 259 21.03 -10.05 -23.90
N LEU A 260 19.93 -9.40 -24.27
CA LEU A 260 19.97 -8.25 -25.19
C LEU A 260 20.22 -6.91 -24.48
N CYS A 261 20.03 -6.86 -23.16
CA CYS A 261 20.14 -5.65 -22.34
C CYS A 261 21.33 -5.72 -21.36
N ILE A 262 22.47 -6.20 -21.86
CA ILE A 262 23.74 -6.16 -21.13
C ILE A 262 24.34 -4.76 -21.28
N PHE A 263 24.48 -4.07 -20.15
CA PHE A 263 25.27 -2.86 -20.11
C PHE A 263 26.69 -3.16 -19.65
N PHE A 264 27.61 -2.52 -20.36
CA PHE A 264 29.04 -2.60 -20.13
C PHE A 264 29.46 -1.37 -19.31
N TYR A 265 29.80 -1.58 -18.05
CA TYR A 265 30.19 -0.50 -17.14
C TYR A 265 31.64 -0.61 -16.73
N VAL A 266 32.35 0.52 -16.76
CA VAL A 266 33.66 0.71 -16.11
C VAL A 266 33.47 1.22 -14.67
N GLY A 267 32.29 1.76 -14.36
CA GLY A 267 31.90 2.18 -13.02
C GLY A 267 30.41 2.46 -12.92
N LEU A 268 29.85 2.20 -11.75
CA LEU A 268 28.45 2.34 -11.41
C LEU A 268 28.33 3.39 -10.30
N GLN A 269 27.57 4.46 -10.56
CA GLN A 269 27.33 5.51 -9.57
C GLN A 269 25.82 5.60 -9.29
N LEU A 270 25.48 5.48 -8.01
CA LEU A 270 24.14 5.58 -7.46
C LEU A 270 24.05 6.89 -6.68
N ASN A 271 22.98 7.65 -6.89
CA ASN A 271 22.68 8.82 -6.07
C ASN A 271 21.40 8.54 -5.28
N PHE A 272 21.50 8.49 -3.96
CA PHE A 272 20.37 8.33 -3.07
C PHE A 272 19.80 9.69 -2.71
N THR A 273 18.53 9.92 -3.05
CA THR A 273 17.93 11.27 -3.00
C THR A 273 16.88 11.42 -1.91
N MET A 274 16.43 10.31 -1.31
CA MET A 274 15.35 10.33 -0.32
C MET A 274 15.43 9.15 0.64
N THR A 275 15.08 9.38 1.90
CA THR A 275 14.85 8.35 2.91
C THR A 275 13.35 8.07 3.05
N TRP A 276 12.96 7.09 3.87
CA TRP A 276 11.56 6.82 4.18
C TRP A 276 10.95 7.77 5.22
N GLY A 277 11.74 8.64 5.86
CA GLY A 277 11.25 9.63 6.81
C GLY A 277 12.30 10.23 7.75
N ASP A 278 13.54 9.73 7.80
CA ASP A 278 14.60 10.35 8.61
C ASP A 278 15.27 11.52 7.85
N SER A 279 15.26 12.71 8.45
CA SER A 279 15.81 13.93 7.86
C SER A 279 17.32 14.09 8.04
N HIS A 280 17.96 13.26 8.86
CA HIS A 280 19.36 13.41 9.27
C HIS A 280 20.25 12.23 8.86
N TYR A 281 19.69 11.05 8.66
CA TYR A 281 20.46 9.84 8.39
C TYR A 281 19.86 9.01 7.25
N LEU A 282 20.75 8.45 6.43
CA LEU A 282 20.41 7.52 5.36
C LEU A 282 21.24 6.26 5.50
N GLY A 283 20.59 5.11 5.41
CA GLY A 283 21.26 3.83 5.59
C GLY A 283 20.75 2.72 4.69
N LEU A 284 21.55 1.67 4.61
CA LEU A 284 21.27 0.42 3.91
C LEU A 284 21.92 -0.74 4.67
N THR A 285 21.34 -1.92 4.54
CA THR A 285 21.91 -3.15 5.12
C THR A 285 22.82 -3.85 4.14
N GLY A 286 22.47 -3.87 2.84
CA GLY A 286 23.29 -4.56 1.84
C GLY A 286 22.99 -4.12 0.42
N LEU A 287 23.98 -4.29 -0.45
CA LEU A 287 23.88 -3.99 -1.88
C LEU A 287 24.70 -4.99 -2.71
N GLU A 288 24.02 -5.66 -3.63
CA GLU A 288 24.65 -6.54 -4.62
C GLU A 288 24.44 -6.03 -6.05
N VAL A 289 25.48 -6.20 -6.87
CA VAL A 289 25.40 -5.98 -8.32
C VAL A 289 25.18 -7.32 -9.01
N ILE A 290 24.12 -7.42 -9.80
CA ILE A 290 23.75 -8.66 -10.47
C ILE A 290 24.38 -8.69 -11.86
N GLY A 291 25.19 -9.72 -12.12
CA GLY A 291 25.83 -9.97 -13.41
C GLY A 291 24.88 -10.58 -14.44
N ARG A 292 25.34 -10.70 -15.69
CA ARG A 292 24.56 -11.32 -16.81
C ARG A 292 24.07 -12.74 -16.57
N ASP A 293 24.74 -13.48 -15.71
CA ASP A 293 24.42 -14.86 -15.34
C ASP A 293 23.41 -14.93 -14.19
N GLY A 294 22.95 -13.78 -13.69
CA GLY A 294 22.06 -13.68 -12.53
C GLY A 294 22.77 -13.88 -11.19
N GLN A 295 24.11 -14.04 -11.20
CA GLN A 295 24.91 -14.17 -9.99
C GLN A 295 25.37 -12.78 -9.51
N ALA A 296 25.54 -12.64 -8.20
CA ALA A 296 26.12 -11.43 -7.62
C ALA A 296 27.61 -11.31 -8.02
N LEU A 297 27.99 -10.15 -8.55
CA LEU A 297 29.39 -9.82 -8.80
C LEU A 297 30.11 -9.65 -7.47
N LYS A 298 31.26 -10.31 -7.34
CA LYS A 298 32.10 -10.16 -6.16
C LYS A 298 32.79 -8.80 -6.20
N ILE A 299 32.34 -7.89 -5.34
CA ILE A 299 32.89 -6.54 -5.17
C ILE A 299 33.79 -6.54 -3.94
N THR A 300 34.93 -5.88 -4.02
CA THR A 300 35.84 -5.71 -2.88
C THR A 300 35.76 -4.29 -2.30
N THR A 301 36.25 -4.12 -1.08
CA THR A 301 36.25 -2.83 -0.37
C THR A 301 37.03 -1.74 -1.11
N GLU A 302 38.04 -2.11 -1.90
CA GLU A 302 38.84 -1.16 -2.69
C GLU A 302 38.09 -0.64 -3.93
N GLN A 303 37.00 -1.31 -4.31
CA GLN A 303 36.20 -0.99 -5.48
C GLN A 303 35.03 -0.07 -5.15
N ILE A 304 34.72 0.18 -3.88
CA ILE A 304 33.59 1.02 -3.48
C ILE A 304 34.05 2.33 -2.86
N SER A 305 33.29 3.38 -3.10
CA SER A 305 33.45 4.68 -2.44
C SER A 305 32.08 5.31 -2.23
N ALA A 306 31.95 6.12 -1.18
CA ALA A 306 30.73 6.87 -0.92
C ALA A 306 31.06 8.29 -0.49
N SER A 307 30.10 9.20 -0.71
CA SER A 307 30.14 10.59 -0.30
C SER A 307 28.74 11.02 0.15
N PRO A 308 28.50 11.23 1.45
CA PRO A 308 29.40 10.97 2.58
C PRO A 308 29.83 9.50 2.70
N GLN A 309 30.97 9.22 3.33
CA GLN A 309 31.51 7.85 3.43
C GLN A 309 30.75 7.04 4.47
N ASP A 310 30.62 7.57 5.68
CA ASP A 310 29.84 7.05 6.80
C ASP A 310 29.72 8.13 7.89
N LEU A 311 29.14 7.79 9.04
CA LEU A 311 28.99 8.74 10.15
C LEU A 311 30.31 9.32 10.68
N ASN A 312 31.44 8.63 10.53
CA ASN A 312 32.73 9.10 11.05
C ASN A 312 33.28 10.33 10.29
N ASP A 313 32.64 10.73 9.19
CA ASP A 313 32.91 12.02 8.54
C ASP A 313 32.49 13.23 9.39
N LEU A 314 31.57 13.02 10.34
CA LEU A 314 31.10 14.05 11.25
C LEU A 314 32.04 14.15 12.47
N PRO A 315 32.42 15.37 12.91
CA PRO A 315 33.32 15.57 14.04
C PRO A 315 32.73 15.09 15.39
N GLU A 316 31.42 14.89 15.44
CA GLU A 316 30.67 14.43 16.62
C GLU A 316 30.72 12.90 16.80
N TYR A 317 31.09 12.17 15.74
CA TYR A 317 31.10 10.71 15.68
C TYR A 317 32.54 10.21 15.53
N VAL A 318 32.96 9.34 16.44
CA VAL A 318 34.29 8.72 16.40
C VAL A 318 34.16 7.24 16.70
N GLY A 319 34.52 6.40 15.71
CA GLY A 319 34.53 4.94 15.85
C GLY A 319 33.15 4.30 15.73
N ASP A 320 32.23 4.92 14.98
CA ASP A 320 30.94 4.30 14.66
C ASP A 320 31.17 3.07 13.76
N SER A 321 30.52 1.95 14.08
CA SER A 321 30.70 0.67 13.39
C SER A 321 29.97 0.58 12.05
N ARG A 322 29.09 1.55 11.71
CA ARG A 322 28.23 1.54 10.53
C ARG A 322 28.92 2.08 9.27
N THR A 323 30.05 1.48 8.95
CA THR A 323 30.98 1.89 7.91
C THR A 323 30.59 1.41 6.51
N LEU A 324 31.22 1.98 5.47
CA LEU A 324 30.90 1.68 4.07
C LEU A 324 31.03 0.21 3.69
N GLU A 325 32.04 -0.50 4.24
CA GLU A 325 32.26 -1.92 3.95
C GLU A 325 31.09 -2.83 4.36
N LYS A 326 30.20 -2.37 5.26
CA LYS A 326 29.04 -3.13 5.72
C LYS A 326 28.05 -3.42 4.59
N LEU A 327 27.97 -2.54 3.59
CA LEU A 327 27.12 -2.75 2.41
C LEU A 327 27.42 -4.05 1.63
N ILE A 328 28.65 -4.56 1.74
CA ILE A 328 29.14 -5.71 0.96
C ILE A 328 29.71 -6.82 1.85
N ASP A 329 29.43 -6.80 3.16
CA ASP A 329 29.99 -7.78 4.11
C ASP A 329 29.31 -9.17 4.02
N GLY A 330 28.19 -9.25 3.29
CA GLY A 330 27.42 -10.47 3.03
C GLY A 330 26.38 -10.80 4.11
N THR A 331 26.28 -10.02 5.18
CA THR A 331 25.33 -10.21 6.28
C THR A 331 24.06 -9.39 6.02
N ASN A 332 23.36 -9.71 4.92
CA ASN A 332 22.29 -8.84 4.41
C ASN A 332 20.93 -8.99 5.15
N ILE A 333 20.66 -10.16 5.73
CA ILE A 333 19.41 -10.44 6.46
C ILE A 333 19.69 -10.28 7.96
N THR A 334 19.69 -9.03 8.43
CA THR A 334 20.06 -8.69 9.81
C THR A 334 19.28 -7.47 10.33
N ALA A 335 19.14 -7.41 11.65
CA ALA A 335 18.65 -6.26 12.41
C ALA A 335 19.76 -5.66 13.29
N GLU A 336 20.94 -6.28 13.31
CA GLU A 336 22.12 -5.81 14.03
C GLU A 336 22.76 -4.66 13.25
N ASP A 337 22.94 -3.52 13.90
CA ASP A 337 23.46 -2.31 13.26
C ASP A 337 24.94 -2.38 12.92
N ASP A 338 25.71 -3.25 13.59
CA ASP A 338 27.10 -3.56 13.26
C ASP A 338 27.31 -4.14 11.84
N HIS A 339 26.23 -4.49 11.15
CA HIS A 339 26.19 -4.99 9.77
C HIS A 339 25.45 -4.04 8.82
N MET A 340 25.25 -2.78 9.20
CA MET A 340 24.54 -1.79 8.40
C MET A 340 25.42 -0.60 8.09
N TRP A 341 25.24 -0.01 6.91
CA TRP A 341 25.88 1.24 6.53
C TRP A 341 24.96 2.42 6.85
N LEU A 342 25.53 3.50 7.40
CA LEU A 342 24.79 4.71 7.72
C LEU A 342 25.64 5.95 7.44
N ILE A 343 25.04 6.94 6.78
CA ILE A 343 25.65 8.23 6.46
C ILE A 343 24.80 9.38 6.99
N PRO A 344 25.40 10.57 7.19
CA PRO A 344 24.61 11.79 7.32
C PRO A 344 23.82 12.04 6.03
N PHE A 345 22.59 12.48 6.20
CA PHE A 345 21.66 12.81 5.14
C PHE A 345 21.23 14.27 5.22
N SER A 346 21.09 14.91 4.06
CA SER A 346 20.53 16.26 3.94
C SER A 346 19.65 16.34 2.71
N PHE A 347 18.37 16.64 2.91
CA PHE A 347 17.43 16.70 1.79
C PHE A 347 17.88 17.70 0.72
N GLY A 348 17.86 17.27 -0.54
CA GLY A 348 18.27 18.08 -1.69
C GLY A 348 19.75 18.00 -2.06
N GLU A 349 20.59 17.39 -1.22
CA GLU A 349 22.01 17.15 -1.51
C GLU A 349 22.23 15.77 -2.17
N ASP A 350 23.37 15.61 -2.86
CA ASP A 350 23.76 14.36 -3.51
C ASP A 350 24.43 13.40 -2.49
N HIS A 351 23.90 12.18 -2.38
CA HIS A 351 24.48 11.11 -1.54
C HIS A 351 24.91 9.98 -2.46
N LEU A 352 26.19 10.01 -2.81
CA LEU A 352 26.74 9.23 -3.90
C LEU A 352 27.37 7.95 -3.37
N PHE A 353 27.01 6.82 -3.97
CA PHE A 353 27.71 5.55 -3.81
C PHE A 353 28.23 5.11 -5.16
N THR A 354 29.53 4.83 -5.24
CA THR A 354 30.23 4.53 -6.49
C THR A 354 30.95 3.19 -6.38
N ILE A 355 30.76 2.34 -7.38
CA ILE A 355 31.48 1.08 -7.57
C ILE A 355 32.37 1.24 -8.81
N HIS A 356 33.66 0.98 -8.64
CA HIS A 356 34.67 0.99 -9.68
C HIS A 356 34.98 -0.45 -10.09
N PHE A 357 34.87 -0.74 -11.39
CA PHE A 357 35.22 -2.04 -11.91
C PHE A 357 36.58 -1.98 -12.62
N ASP A 358 37.50 -2.88 -12.28
CA ASP A 358 38.84 -2.94 -12.88
C ASP A 358 38.80 -3.31 -14.37
N LYS A 359 37.70 -3.92 -14.80
CA LYS A 359 37.40 -4.27 -16.18
C LYS A 359 35.95 -3.91 -16.46
N ILE A 360 35.62 -3.85 -17.75
CA ILE A 360 34.23 -3.67 -18.17
C ILE A 360 33.42 -4.87 -17.69
N GLU A 361 32.45 -4.61 -16.80
CA GLU A 361 31.53 -5.62 -16.29
C GLU A 361 30.16 -5.54 -16.95
N SER A 362 29.51 -6.69 -17.04
CA SER A 362 28.20 -6.88 -17.64
C SER A 362 27.15 -6.97 -16.53
N ILE A 363 26.42 -5.88 -16.32
CA ILE A 363 25.45 -5.75 -15.22
C ILE A 363 24.03 -5.88 -15.75
N ALA A 364 23.25 -6.76 -15.13
CA ALA A 364 21.84 -6.99 -15.42
C ALA A 364 20.91 -6.21 -14.47
N GLY A 365 21.36 -5.91 -13.24
CA GLY A 365 20.56 -5.20 -12.26
C GLY A 365 21.27 -5.00 -10.92
N LEU A 366 20.49 -4.58 -9.93
CA LEU A 366 20.94 -4.33 -8.55
C LEU A 366 19.99 -5.03 -7.57
N ARG A 367 20.53 -5.51 -6.46
CA ARG A 367 19.75 -6.08 -5.37
C ARG A 367 20.05 -5.33 -4.08
N PHE A 368 19.00 -4.86 -3.41
CA PHE A 368 19.07 -4.01 -2.23
C PHE A 368 18.49 -4.72 -1.02
N TRP A 369 19.15 -4.54 0.12
CA TRP A 369 18.59 -4.77 1.46
C TRP A 369 18.58 -3.43 2.17
N ASN A 370 17.38 -2.91 2.42
CA ASN A 370 17.23 -1.58 3.01
C ASN A 370 17.58 -1.58 4.51
N TYR A 371 17.73 -0.40 5.13
CA TYR A 371 18.06 -0.28 6.55
C TYR A 371 17.01 -0.97 7.43
N ASN A 372 17.44 -1.87 8.31
CA ASN A 372 16.55 -2.86 8.92
C ASN A 372 16.70 -3.00 10.45
N LYS A 373 17.35 -2.05 11.12
CA LYS A 373 17.69 -2.14 12.54
C LYS A 373 16.50 -2.44 13.47
N SER A 374 15.41 -1.69 13.28
CA SER A 374 14.16 -1.84 14.03
C SER A 374 13.01 -1.24 13.22
N PRO A 375 11.73 -1.56 13.53
CA PRO A 375 10.58 -0.97 12.84
C PRO A 375 10.64 0.57 12.81
N GLU A 376 11.10 1.20 13.88
CA GLU A 376 11.24 2.65 14.01
C GLU A 376 12.45 3.19 13.24
N ASP A 377 13.54 2.44 13.21
CA ASP A 377 14.78 2.91 12.57
C ASP A 377 14.77 2.68 11.05
N THR A 378 13.89 1.84 10.53
CA THR A 378 13.74 1.60 9.07
C THR A 378 13.37 2.85 8.27
N TYR A 379 12.93 3.93 8.92
CA TYR A 379 12.69 5.23 8.29
C TYR A 379 14.00 5.91 7.79
N ARG A 380 15.17 5.46 8.27
CA ARG A 380 16.50 5.83 7.74
C ARG A 380 16.81 5.15 6.42
N GLY A 381 16.02 4.14 6.04
CA GLY A 381 16.21 3.42 4.80
C GLY A 381 16.04 4.30 3.57
N VAL A 382 16.73 3.97 2.49
CA VAL A 382 16.60 4.63 1.19
C VAL A 382 15.19 4.42 0.62
N SER A 383 14.53 5.51 0.23
CA SER A 383 13.23 5.46 -0.48
C SER A 383 13.40 5.65 -1.98
N LYS A 384 14.16 6.67 -2.42
CA LYS A 384 14.37 6.93 -3.86
C LYS A 384 15.85 6.99 -4.22
N ARG A 385 16.16 6.43 -5.39
CA ARG A 385 17.50 6.44 -5.97
C ARG A 385 17.47 6.91 -7.42
N LYS A 386 18.26 7.94 -7.75
CA LYS A 386 18.54 8.34 -9.13
C LYS A 386 19.80 7.64 -9.66
N GLY A 387 19.80 7.29 -10.94
CA GLY A 387 20.98 6.77 -11.62
C GLY A 387 21.92 7.92 -12.04
N ALA A 388 23.14 7.95 -11.52
CA ALA A 388 24.09 9.03 -11.78
C ALA A 388 25.33 8.58 -12.59
N SER A 389 25.33 7.39 -13.19
CA SER A 389 26.38 7.03 -14.16
C SER A 389 26.05 7.63 -15.54
N LYS A 390 27.07 8.14 -16.25
CA LYS A 390 27.00 8.59 -17.66
C LYS A 390 26.33 7.58 -18.60
N ASN A 391 26.23 6.32 -18.20
CA ASN A 391 25.62 5.21 -18.94
C ASN A 391 24.28 4.71 -18.37
N ILE A 392 23.82 5.21 -17.22
CA ILE A 392 22.56 4.80 -16.52
C ILE A 392 21.48 5.87 -16.61
N GLN A 393 21.83 7.10 -17.02
CA GLN A 393 20.89 8.19 -17.25
C GLN A 393 19.77 7.84 -18.25
N HIS A 394 19.97 6.82 -19.10
CA HIS A 394 18.98 6.31 -20.04
C HIS A 394 18.12 5.14 -19.51
N ILE A 395 18.40 4.62 -18.30
CA ILE A 395 17.73 3.44 -17.70
C ILE A 395 16.89 3.84 -16.48
N SER A 396 17.38 4.78 -15.66
CA SER A 396 16.59 5.24 -14.51
C SER A 396 15.50 6.19 -14.97
N PRO A 397 14.24 6.02 -14.49
CA PRO A 397 13.19 7.01 -14.66
C PRO A 397 13.66 8.40 -14.18
N PRO A 398 13.08 9.50 -14.69
CA PRO A 398 13.40 10.86 -14.22
C PRO A 398 13.23 11.04 -12.71
N GLU A 399 12.23 10.38 -12.10
CA GLU A 399 12.02 10.40 -10.65
C GLU A 399 12.93 9.44 -9.86
N GLY A 400 13.63 8.52 -10.52
CA GLY A 400 14.44 7.46 -9.89
C GLY A 400 13.66 6.17 -9.59
N PHE A 401 14.32 5.20 -8.97
CA PHE A 401 13.71 3.94 -8.55
C PHE A 401 13.27 4.01 -7.09
N LEU A 402 12.06 3.54 -6.81
CA LEU A 402 11.55 3.32 -5.46
C LEU A 402 12.19 2.06 -4.85
N ILE A 403 12.81 2.21 -3.69
CA ILE A 403 13.38 1.14 -2.88
C ILE A 403 12.45 0.93 -1.68
N ARG A 404 11.87 -0.26 -1.58
CA ARG A 404 11.00 -0.69 -0.48
C ARG A 404 11.72 -0.50 0.84
N LYS A 405 10.99 -0.01 1.83
CA LYS A 405 11.47 0.12 3.22
C LYS A 405 11.96 -1.26 3.73
N GLY A 406 12.79 -1.27 4.77
CA GLY A 406 13.12 -2.51 5.49
C GLY A 406 11.99 -2.90 6.46
N PRO A 407 11.71 -4.20 6.68
CA PRO A 407 10.62 -4.64 7.56
C PRO A 407 10.85 -4.40 9.07
N GLY A 408 12.09 -4.09 9.48
CA GLY A 408 12.51 -3.92 10.88
C GLY A 408 12.66 -5.23 11.64
N ASN A 409 12.73 -6.36 10.93
CA ASN A 409 12.90 -7.70 11.48
C ASN A 409 13.59 -8.63 10.44
N CYS A 410 13.94 -9.84 10.83
CA CYS A 410 14.68 -10.80 9.99
C CYS A 410 13.93 -12.10 9.75
N HIS A 411 12.60 -12.07 9.78
CA HIS A 411 11.79 -13.28 9.61
C HIS A 411 11.88 -13.86 8.19
N PHE A 412 12.31 -13.06 7.20
CA PHE A 412 12.51 -13.46 5.82
C PHE A 412 13.56 -12.61 5.12
N ASP A 413 13.97 -13.06 3.92
CA ASP A 413 14.82 -12.28 3.05
C ASP A 413 14.01 -11.15 2.39
N PHE A 414 14.29 -9.92 2.80
CA PHE A 414 13.62 -8.72 2.32
C PHE A 414 14.34 -8.05 1.12
N ALA A 415 15.19 -8.79 0.41
CA ALA A 415 15.85 -8.33 -0.79
C ALA A 415 14.87 -7.72 -1.81
N GLN A 416 15.25 -6.59 -2.41
CA GLN A 416 14.60 -6.04 -3.59
C GLN A 416 15.56 -6.06 -4.76
N GLU A 417 15.21 -6.84 -5.79
CA GLU A 417 15.95 -6.86 -7.06
C GLU A 417 15.32 -5.88 -8.05
N ILE A 418 16.17 -5.09 -8.70
CA ILE A 418 15.83 -4.14 -9.77
C ILE A 418 16.65 -4.53 -10.99
N LEU A 419 16.01 -5.17 -11.97
CA LEU A 419 16.64 -5.55 -13.23
C LEU A 419 16.48 -4.43 -14.25
N PHE A 420 17.56 -4.03 -14.91
CA PHE A 420 17.53 -2.91 -15.85
C PHE A 420 16.72 -3.20 -17.12
N VAL A 421 16.57 -4.47 -17.49
CA VAL A 421 15.77 -4.91 -18.65
C VAL A 421 14.30 -4.49 -18.53
N ASP A 422 13.76 -4.47 -17.31
CA ASP A 422 12.36 -4.12 -17.05
C ASP A 422 12.06 -2.64 -17.36
N TYR A 423 13.10 -1.81 -17.49
CA TYR A 423 12.99 -0.36 -17.62
C TYR A 423 13.52 0.20 -18.95
N LEU A 424 13.88 -0.67 -19.90
CA LEU A 424 14.58 -0.26 -21.13
C LEU A 424 13.73 0.08 -22.35
N GLN A 425 12.43 -0.23 -22.36
CA GLN A 425 11.41 0.41 -23.20
C GLN A 425 10.03 -0.27 -23.04
N PRO A 426 8.92 0.49 -23.02
CA PRO A 426 7.56 -0.06 -23.01
C PRO A 426 7.06 -0.75 -24.30
N GLN A 427 7.86 -0.86 -25.37
CA GLN A 427 7.32 -1.15 -26.73
C GLN A 427 7.68 -2.50 -27.39
N LEU A 428 8.46 -3.37 -26.76
CA LEU A 428 8.86 -4.65 -27.39
C LEU A 428 8.07 -5.87 -26.90
N ILE A 429 7.45 -5.82 -25.72
CA ILE A 429 6.63 -6.93 -25.22
C ILE A 429 5.32 -7.08 -26.01
N MET A 430 4.82 -6.00 -26.62
CA MET A 430 3.59 -6.04 -27.45
C MET A 430 3.76 -6.64 -28.86
N ARG A 431 4.98 -6.92 -29.34
CA ARG A 431 5.18 -7.37 -30.74
C ARG A 431 5.57 -8.84 -30.93
N ALA A 432 5.92 -9.58 -29.88
CA ALA A 432 6.31 -10.99 -30.02
C ALA A 432 5.12 -11.99 -30.01
N HIS A 433 3.94 -11.60 -29.51
CA HIS A 433 2.80 -12.54 -29.38
C HIS A 433 1.96 -12.75 -30.65
N ARG A 434 2.43 -12.29 -31.82
CA ARG A 434 1.84 -12.70 -33.10
C ARG A 434 2.71 -13.74 -33.79
N ARG A 435 2.54 -15.03 -33.44
CA ARG A 435 2.29 -16.10 -34.43
C ARG A 435 2.12 -17.51 -33.83
N THR A 436 0.91 -18.03 -34.06
CA THR A 436 0.56 -19.37 -34.56
C THR A 436 1.03 -20.61 -33.78
N GLY A 437 0.12 -21.11 -32.94
CA GLY A 437 -0.30 -22.50 -32.78
C GLY A 437 0.75 -23.61 -32.84
N SER A 438 0.90 -24.36 -31.74
CA SER A 438 0.64 -25.82 -31.68
C SER A 438 1.06 -26.42 -30.33
N LYS A 439 0.18 -27.31 -29.83
CA LYS A 439 0.36 -28.38 -28.83
C LYS A 439 0.48 -27.99 -27.34
N ARG A 440 -0.69 -27.99 -26.69
CA ARG A 440 -0.89 -28.19 -25.25
C ARG A 440 -0.11 -29.42 -24.78
N THR A 441 0.79 -29.20 -23.83
CA THR A 441 1.20 -30.23 -22.87
C THR A 441 0.78 -29.69 -21.51
N GLU A 442 -0.21 -30.32 -20.90
CA GLU A 442 -0.72 -29.92 -19.58
C GLU A 442 0.36 -30.23 -18.53
N ARG A 443 1.01 -29.19 -18.02
CA ARG A 443 1.80 -29.24 -16.79
C ARG A 443 1.03 -28.46 -15.74
N ALA A 444 0.60 -29.13 -14.68
CA ALA A 444 0.08 -28.45 -13.51
C ALA A 444 1.26 -27.80 -12.76
N ILE A 445 1.16 -26.50 -12.51
CA ILE A 445 2.13 -25.72 -11.75
C ILE A 445 1.42 -25.30 -10.47
N VAL A 446 2.06 -25.53 -9.32
CA VAL A 446 1.54 -25.13 -8.01
C VAL A 446 2.29 -23.89 -7.55
N PHE A 447 1.56 -22.87 -7.11
CA PHE A 447 2.12 -21.68 -6.48
C PHE A 447 1.88 -21.76 -4.97
N GLN A 448 2.93 -21.58 -4.17
CA GLN A 448 2.83 -21.50 -2.72
C GLN A 448 3.25 -20.10 -2.28
N PHE A 449 2.35 -19.38 -1.62
CA PHE A 449 2.62 -18.06 -1.04
C PHE A 449 2.86 -18.22 0.46
N GLN A 450 4.07 -17.89 0.91
CA GLN A 450 4.40 -17.87 2.33
C GLN A 450 4.46 -16.42 2.79
N LEU A 451 3.48 -16.03 3.60
CA LEU A 451 3.40 -14.69 4.19
C LEU A 451 4.18 -14.70 5.49
N LEU A 452 5.24 -13.88 5.54
CA LEU A 452 6.28 -14.02 6.55
C LEU A 452 6.14 -12.97 7.66
N THR A 453 5.89 -11.70 7.31
CA THR A 453 5.53 -10.64 8.27
C THR A 453 4.66 -9.57 7.63
N SER A 454 4.10 -8.70 8.45
CA SER A 454 3.46 -7.46 8.01
C SER A 454 4.21 -6.24 8.54
N TRP A 455 3.79 -5.07 8.09
CA TRP A 455 4.32 -3.78 8.50
C TRP A 455 3.59 -3.34 9.78
N GLY A 456 4.28 -3.39 10.92
CA GLY A 456 3.77 -2.85 12.17
C GLY A 456 2.80 -3.74 12.96
N ASP A 457 2.41 -4.93 12.46
CA ASP A 457 1.67 -5.94 13.22
C ASP A 457 2.51 -7.25 13.32
N PRO A 458 3.01 -7.63 14.51
CA PRO A 458 3.83 -8.82 14.66
C PRO A 458 3.04 -10.14 14.60
N TYR A 459 1.72 -10.11 14.50
CA TYR A 459 0.85 -11.28 14.64
C TYR A 459 -0.01 -11.58 13.41
N TYR A 460 -0.38 -10.58 12.62
CA TYR A 460 -1.31 -10.76 11.50
C TYR A 460 -0.76 -10.20 10.19
N ILE A 461 -1.01 -10.93 9.11
CA ILE A 461 -0.70 -10.51 7.74
C ILE A 461 -2.01 -10.50 6.96
N GLY A 462 -2.33 -9.34 6.38
CA GLY A 462 -3.48 -9.15 5.51
C GLY A 462 -3.09 -9.20 4.05
N LEU A 463 -3.89 -9.89 3.23
CA LEU A 463 -3.90 -9.77 1.77
C LEU A 463 -5.33 -9.52 1.34
N ASN A 464 -5.55 -8.48 0.53
CA ASN A 464 -6.90 -8.13 0.07
C ASN A 464 -7.38 -9.03 -1.09
N GLY A 465 -6.45 -9.65 -1.82
CA GLY A 465 -6.78 -10.57 -2.91
C GLY A 465 -5.53 -11.10 -3.60
N LEU A 466 -5.69 -12.21 -4.32
CA LEU A 466 -4.66 -12.78 -5.17
C LEU A 466 -5.26 -13.15 -6.52
N GLU A 467 -4.73 -12.56 -7.59
CA GLU A 467 -5.19 -12.82 -8.95
C GLU A 467 -4.02 -13.37 -9.78
N LEU A 468 -4.31 -14.40 -10.59
CA LEU A 468 -3.36 -14.97 -11.53
C LEU A 468 -3.85 -14.64 -12.93
N PHE A 469 -2.95 -14.23 -13.83
CA PHE A 469 -3.26 -13.95 -15.22
C PHE A 469 -2.41 -14.86 -16.13
N ASN A 470 -2.98 -15.30 -17.24
CA ASN A 470 -2.26 -16.09 -18.23
C ASN A 470 -1.37 -15.19 -19.11
N GLU A 471 -0.61 -15.81 -20.03
CA GLU A 471 0.26 -15.13 -20.99
C GLU A 471 -0.48 -14.19 -21.96
N HIS A 472 -1.82 -14.22 -21.99
CA HIS A 472 -2.67 -13.35 -22.79
C HIS A 472 -3.32 -12.22 -21.97
N GLY A 473 -3.03 -12.15 -20.67
CA GLY A 473 -3.64 -11.17 -19.75
C GLY A 473 -5.06 -11.54 -19.34
N ASP A 474 -5.54 -12.76 -19.63
CA ASP A 474 -6.82 -13.24 -19.13
C ASP A 474 -6.64 -13.78 -17.71
N GLN A 475 -7.57 -13.44 -16.82
CA GLN A 475 -7.57 -13.94 -15.46
C GLN A 475 -7.75 -15.46 -15.45
N ILE A 476 -6.82 -16.15 -14.79
CA ILE A 476 -6.89 -17.58 -14.50
C ILE A 476 -7.84 -17.72 -13.31
N LEU A 477 -9.03 -18.28 -13.59
CA LEU A 477 -10.02 -18.53 -12.58
C LEU A 477 -9.52 -19.63 -11.62
N LEU A 478 -9.20 -19.25 -10.40
CA LEU A 478 -8.93 -20.17 -9.30
C LEU A 478 -10.27 -20.67 -8.76
N THR A 479 -10.44 -21.98 -8.68
CA THR A 479 -11.60 -22.64 -8.07
C THR A 479 -11.18 -23.22 -6.73
N GLU A 480 -12.12 -23.56 -5.84
CA GLU A 480 -11.79 -24.21 -4.55
C GLU A 480 -10.95 -25.49 -4.70
N ASN A 481 -11.00 -26.15 -5.87
CA ASN A 481 -10.20 -27.33 -6.18
C ASN A 481 -8.78 -27.00 -6.69
N SER A 482 -8.47 -25.72 -6.91
CA SER A 482 -7.20 -25.19 -7.41
C SER A 482 -6.52 -24.19 -6.46
N ILE A 483 -6.99 -24.10 -5.20
CA ILE A 483 -6.41 -23.31 -4.11
C ILE A 483 -5.89 -24.24 -3.01
#